data_AF-A0A2K9PPL5-F1
#
_entry.id   AF-A0A2K9PPL5-F1
#
_cell.length_a   1.000
_cell.length_b   1.000
_cell.length_c   1.000
_cell.angle_alpha   90.00
_cell.angle_beta   90.00
_cell.angle_gamma   90.00
#
_symmetry.space_group_name_H-M   'P 1'
#
loop_
_entity.id
_entity.type
_entity.pdbx_description
1 polymer ?
#
loop_
_entity_poly.entity_id
_entity_poly.type
_entity_poly.pdbx_seq_one_letter_code
_entity_poly.pdbx_strand_id
1 'polypeptide(L)'
;MRHLIFIFLIVVTYSCKDNKVEIKTDPALEELVLDKGNPWLVNNETHIGITKMDALIKDFNKSKDKDYVNLGELLSKQTSYIIKKCSIKGKAHDQLHIVVIPMLDEISILKENKETAIKKAALLKLQIYINKYFQYFTIE
;
A
#
# COMPACT_ATOMS: atom_id res chain seq x y z
N MET A 1 -49.25 10.03 47.48
CA MET A 1 -49.62 9.84 46.05
C MET A 1 -48.92 10.91 45.23
N ARG A 2 -48.46 10.51 44.04
CA ARG A 2 -48.22 11.35 42.85
C ARG A 2 -46.77 11.77 42.55
N HIS A 3 -46.08 10.76 41.99
CA HIS A 3 -45.17 10.75 40.82
C HIS A 3 -43.85 11.54 40.84
N LEU A 4 -42.78 10.73 40.92
CA LEU A 4 -41.50 10.93 40.23
C LEU A 4 -41.72 11.29 38.74
N ILE A 5 -41.02 12.32 38.26
CA ILE A 5 -40.74 12.50 36.83
C ILE A 5 -39.25 12.79 36.70
N PHE A 6 -38.47 11.73 36.47
CA PHE A 6 -37.11 11.84 35.96
C PHE A 6 -37.20 12.19 34.48
N ILE A 7 -36.88 13.43 34.11
CA ILE A 7 -36.69 13.81 32.71
C ILE A 7 -35.30 13.31 32.30
N PHE A 8 -35.29 12.12 31.71
CA PHE A 8 -34.13 11.54 31.04
C PHE A 8 -33.93 12.31 29.73
N LEU A 9 -33.04 13.30 29.74
CA LEU A 9 -32.67 14.06 28.56
C LEU A 9 -31.71 13.19 27.74
N ILE A 10 -32.28 12.32 26.89
CA ILE A 10 -31.54 11.56 25.89
C ILE A 10 -31.02 12.57 24.87
N VAL A 11 -29.81 13.07 25.12
CA VAL A 11 -29.00 13.67 24.07
C VAL A 11 -28.53 12.50 23.20
N VAL A 12 -29.30 12.20 22.16
CA VAL A 12 -28.86 11.32 21.07
C VAL A 12 -27.72 12.06 20.37
N THR A 13 -26.49 11.87 20.87
CA THR A 13 -25.30 12.22 20.09
C THR A 13 -25.27 11.25 18.93
N TYR A 14 -25.78 11.70 17.78
CA TYR A 14 -25.57 11.03 16.51
C TYR A 14 -24.05 10.92 16.29
N SER A 15 -23.50 9.77 16.65
CA SER A 15 -22.14 9.39 16.32
C SER A 15 -22.13 9.10 14.82
N CYS A 16 -21.82 10.13 14.03
CA CYS A 16 -21.38 9.94 12.66
C CYS A 16 -20.17 9.01 12.71
N LYS A 17 -20.37 7.76 12.31
CA LYS A 17 -19.32 6.76 12.16
C LYS A 17 -18.53 7.11 10.90
N ASP A 18 -17.69 8.14 10.98
CA ASP A 18 -16.60 8.31 10.03
C ASP A 18 -15.65 7.14 10.22
N ASN A 19 -15.83 6.09 9.43
CA ASN A 19 -14.91 4.97 9.35
C ASN A 19 -13.62 5.46 8.68
N LYS A 20 -12.84 6.29 9.37
CA LYS A 20 -11.47 6.58 8.99
C LYS A 20 -10.71 5.27 9.17
N VAL A 21 -10.43 4.59 8.07
CA VAL A 21 -9.56 3.42 8.08
C VAL A 21 -8.21 3.90 8.60
N GLU A 22 -7.87 3.52 9.82
CA GLU A 22 -6.57 3.79 10.41
C GLU A 22 -5.54 2.93 9.68
N ILE A 23 -4.82 3.53 8.74
CA ILE A 23 -3.74 2.86 8.02
C ILE A 23 -2.57 2.78 8.99
N LYS A 24 -2.43 1.63 9.66
CA LYS A 24 -1.21 1.34 10.41
C LYS A 24 -0.07 1.18 9.41
N THR A 25 0.97 1.98 9.59
CA THR A 25 2.24 1.83 8.89
C THR A 25 2.83 0.46 9.22
N ASP A 26 3.39 -0.22 8.22
CA ASP A 26 4.05 -1.51 8.44
C ASP A 26 5.34 -1.28 9.26
N PRO A 27 5.48 -1.91 10.45
CA PRO A 27 6.68 -1.78 11.26
C PRO A 27 7.95 -2.25 10.54
N ALA A 28 7.86 -3.13 9.52
CA ALA A 28 9.01 -3.52 8.71
C ALA A 28 9.66 -2.32 7.99
N LEU A 29 8.90 -1.25 7.73
CA LEU A 29 9.46 -0.02 7.13
C LEU A 29 10.45 0.71 8.05
N GLU A 30 10.47 0.41 9.36
CA GLU A 30 11.48 0.92 10.30
C GLU A 30 12.86 0.30 10.06
N GLU A 31 12.93 -0.87 9.40
CA GLU A 31 14.17 -1.56 9.05
C GLU A 31 14.80 -1.05 7.74
N LEU A 32 14.11 -0.15 7.03
CA LEU A 32 14.57 0.42 5.77
C LEU A 32 15.57 1.56 6.04
N VAL A 33 16.80 1.37 5.56
CA VAL A 33 17.93 2.30 5.77
C VAL A 33 18.57 2.69 4.43
N LEU A 34 19.25 3.83 4.39
CA LEU A 34 20.06 4.25 3.23
C LEU A 34 21.45 3.58 3.26
N ASP A 35 22.05 3.39 2.09
CA ASP A 35 23.45 2.96 1.97
C ASP A 35 24.38 4.14 2.28
N LYS A 36 24.80 4.25 3.54
CA LYS A 36 25.69 5.33 4.03
C LYS A 36 25.17 6.72 3.65
N GLY A 37 23.85 6.90 3.70
CA GLY A 37 23.17 8.15 3.34
C GLY A 37 22.73 8.26 1.87
N ASN A 38 23.05 7.29 1.02
CA ASN A 38 22.62 7.26 -0.39
C ASN A 38 21.52 6.20 -0.64
N PRO A 39 20.67 6.38 -1.65
CA PRO A 39 19.76 5.34 -2.10
C PRO A 39 20.52 4.08 -2.57
N TRP A 40 19.93 2.91 -2.35
CA TRP A 40 20.45 1.64 -2.87
C TRP A 40 20.31 1.56 -4.38
N LEU A 41 21.33 1.03 -5.05
CA LEU A 41 21.27 0.77 -6.48
C LEU A 41 20.44 -0.49 -6.77
N VAL A 42 19.58 -0.37 -7.77
CA VAL A 42 18.82 -1.50 -8.34
C VAL A 42 19.06 -1.59 -9.83
N ASN A 43 18.84 -2.77 -10.40
CA ASN A 43 18.86 -2.92 -11.85
C ASN A 43 17.69 -2.18 -12.51
N ASN A 44 17.87 -1.82 -13.77
CA ASN A 44 16.90 -1.06 -14.57
C ASN A 44 15.51 -1.71 -14.60
N GLU A 45 15.43 -3.05 -14.71
CA GLU A 45 14.15 -3.76 -14.76
C GLU A 45 13.33 -3.60 -13.48
N THR A 46 13.99 -3.55 -12.32
CA THR A 46 13.31 -3.27 -11.04
C THR A 46 12.70 -1.87 -11.06
N HIS A 47 13.49 -0.88 -11.49
CA HIS A 47 13.05 0.50 -11.55
C HIS A 47 11.90 0.72 -12.55
N ILE A 48 11.98 0.10 -13.72
CA ILE A 48 10.91 0.09 -14.72
C ILE A 48 9.63 -0.54 -14.15
N GLY A 49 9.76 -1.68 -13.47
CA GLY A 49 8.62 -2.39 -12.88
C GLY A 49 7.88 -1.51 -11.85
N ILE A 50 8.59 -0.92 -10.89
CA ILE A 50 7.98 -0.06 -9.88
C ILE A 50 7.40 1.22 -10.50
N THR A 51 8.08 1.83 -11.46
CA THR A 51 7.56 3.02 -12.17
C THR A 51 6.25 2.71 -12.90
N LYS A 52 6.13 1.54 -13.52
CA LYS A 52 4.87 1.10 -14.14
C LYS A 52 3.79 0.84 -13.10
N MET A 53 4.12 0.28 -11.94
CA MET A 53 3.17 0.10 -10.85
C MET A 53 2.62 1.44 -10.35
N ASP A 54 3.48 2.44 -10.18
CA ASP A 54 3.09 3.79 -9.79
C ASP A 54 2.14 4.43 -10.83
N ALA A 55 2.48 4.31 -12.12
CA ALA A 55 1.64 4.79 -13.21
C ALA A 55 0.25 4.12 -13.23
N LEU A 56 0.21 2.79 -13.10
CA LEU A 56 -1.05 2.02 -13.03
C LEU A 56 -1.94 2.47 -11.88
N ILE A 57 -1.36 2.72 -10.70
CA ILE A 57 -2.10 3.21 -9.54
C ILE A 57 -2.59 4.65 -9.76
N LYS A 58 -1.75 5.52 -10.34
CA LYS A 58 -2.16 6.90 -10.67
C LYS A 58 -3.33 6.93 -11.66
N ASP A 59 -3.31 6.08 -12.68
CA ASP A 59 -4.38 5.98 -13.66
C ASP A 59 -5.65 5.37 -13.06
N PHE A 60 -5.50 4.32 -12.25
CA PHE A 60 -6.60 3.76 -11.47
C PHE A 60 -7.26 4.82 -10.58
N ASN A 61 -6.47 5.67 -9.92
CA ASN A 61 -6.99 6.74 -9.06
C ASN A 61 -7.79 7.80 -9.83
N LYS A 62 -7.44 8.08 -11.08
CA LYS A 62 -8.18 9.01 -11.97
C LYS A 62 -9.45 8.39 -12.54
N SER A 63 -9.51 7.06 -12.71
CA SER A 63 -10.69 6.36 -13.25
C SER A 63 -11.92 6.57 -12.36
N LYS A 64 -13.11 6.72 -12.97
CA LYS A 64 -14.38 6.71 -12.24
C LYS A 64 -14.80 5.29 -11.86
N ASP A 65 -14.52 4.33 -12.74
CA ASP A 65 -14.82 2.92 -12.54
C ASP A 65 -13.61 2.24 -11.88
N LYS A 66 -13.82 1.79 -10.64
CA LYS A 66 -12.76 1.19 -9.81
C LYS A 66 -12.80 -0.34 -9.90
N ASP A 67 -12.05 -0.88 -10.85
CA ASP A 67 -11.80 -2.33 -10.92
C ASP A 67 -10.50 -2.72 -10.21
N TYR A 68 -10.62 -2.98 -8.90
CA TYR A 68 -9.48 -3.36 -8.07
C TYR A 68 -8.88 -4.72 -8.45
N VAL A 69 -9.68 -5.64 -8.99
CA VAL A 69 -9.20 -6.98 -9.36
C VAL A 69 -8.28 -6.86 -10.56
N ASN A 70 -8.72 -6.13 -11.60
CA ASN A 70 -7.89 -5.85 -12.76
C ASN A 70 -6.63 -5.06 -12.38
N LEU A 71 -6.72 -4.05 -11.49
CA LEU A 71 -5.53 -3.36 -10.99
C LEU A 71 -4.55 -4.36 -10.34
N GLY A 72 -5.04 -5.22 -9.44
CA GLY A 72 -4.22 -6.22 -8.78
C GLY A 72 -3.54 -7.19 -9.77
N GLU A 73 -4.22 -7.61 -10.83
CA GLU A 73 -3.61 -8.43 -11.88
C GLU A 73 -2.51 -7.70 -12.65
N LEU A 74 -2.73 -6.43 -13.00
CA LEU A 74 -1.74 -5.61 -13.71
C LEU A 74 -0.50 -5.37 -12.84
N LEU A 75 -0.69 -5.10 -11.55
CA LEU A 75 0.41 -4.96 -10.57
C LEU A 75 1.15 -6.30 -10.37
N SER A 76 0.42 -7.41 -10.28
CA SER A 76 1.01 -8.76 -10.17
C SER A 76 1.91 -9.11 -11.37
N LYS A 77 1.55 -8.65 -12.58
CA LYS A 77 2.40 -8.80 -13.77
C LYS A 77 3.70 -8.00 -13.64
N GLN A 78 3.65 -6.80 -13.08
CA GLN A 78 4.87 -5.99 -12.85
C GLN A 78 5.75 -6.60 -11.77
N THR A 79 5.20 -7.03 -10.63
CA THR A 79 6.01 -7.68 -9.58
C THR A 79 6.62 -8.99 -10.06
N SER A 80 5.89 -9.77 -10.86
CA SER A 80 6.44 -10.97 -11.53
C SER A 80 7.60 -10.63 -12.47
N TYR A 81 7.52 -9.51 -13.20
CA TYR A 81 8.60 -9.03 -14.05
C TYR A 81 9.84 -8.65 -13.23
N ILE A 82 9.67 -7.89 -12.15
CA ILE A 82 10.75 -7.50 -11.21
C ILE A 82 11.45 -8.75 -10.67
N ILE A 83 10.70 -9.71 -10.11
CA ILE A 83 11.24 -10.93 -9.51
C ILE A 83 12.02 -11.75 -10.55
N LYS A 84 11.45 -11.94 -11.74
CA LYS A 84 12.10 -12.71 -12.83
C LYS A 84 13.37 -12.05 -13.36
N LYS A 85 13.51 -10.73 -13.23
CA LYS A 85 14.64 -9.96 -13.72
C LYS A 85 15.59 -9.52 -12.62
N CYS A 86 15.39 -9.95 -11.37
CA CYS A 86 16.21 -9.50 -10.25
C CYS A 86 17.64 -10.03 -10.37
N SER A 87 18.58 -9.13 -10.65
CA SER A 87 20.03 -9.39 -10.60
C SER A 87 20.71 -8.82 -9.34
N ILE A 88 19.98 -8.05 -8.54
CA ILE A 88 20.45 -7.37 -7.32
C ILE A 88 20.90 -8.42 -6.29
N LYS A 89 22.00 -8.15 -5.58
CA LYS A 89 22.58 -9.02 -4.56
C LYS A 89 22.95 -8.25 -3.30
N GLY A 90 23.18 -8.98 -2.21
CA GLY A 90 23.64 -8.43 -0.94
C GLY A 90 22.62 -7.49 -0.29
N LYS A 91 23.11 -6.51 0.47
CA LYS A 91 22.26 -5.67 1.33
C LYS A 91 21.20 -4.88 0.54
N ALA A 92 21.49 -4.46 -0.69
CA ALA A 92 20.52 -3.80 -1.56
C ALA A 92 19.30 -4.70 -1.86
N HIS A 93 19.54 -5.99 -2.07
CA HIS A 93 18.47 -6.98 -2.29
C HIS A 93 17.63 -7.18 -1.02
N ASP A 94 18.28 -7.31 0.14
CA ASP A 94 17.59 -7.46 1.43
C ASP A 94 16.71 -6.25 1.76
N GLN A 95 17.22 -5.05 1.48
CA GLN A 95 16.47 -3.80 1.69
C GLN A 95 15.31 -3.69 0.70
N LEU A 96 15.47 -4.15 -0.54
CA LEU A 96 14.39 -4.16 -1.52
C LEU A 96 13.24 -5.08 -1.09
N HIS A 97 13.54 -6.21 -0.42
CA HIS A 97 12.50 -7.13 0.07
C HIS A 97 11.58 -6.51 1.13
N ILE A 98 12.08 -5.61 1.98
CA ILE A 98 11.27 -4.85 2.95
C ILE A 98 10.11 -4.11 2.26
N VAL A 99 10.31 -3.74 0.99
CA VAL A 99 9.31 -3.01 0.20
C VAL A 99 8.53 -3.96 -0.72
N VAL A 100 9.20 -4.82 -1.48
CA VAL A 100 8.56 -5.62 -2.53
C VAL A 100 7.72 -6.78 -1.97
N ILE A 101 8.12 -7.40 -0.86
CA ILE A 101 7.35 -8.53 -0.30
C ILE A 101 5.97 -8.04 0.21
N PRO A 102 5.87 -7.00 1.06
CA PRO A 102 4.55 -6.50 1.48
C PRO A 102 3.68 -6.02 0.32
N MET A 103 4.27 -5.52 -0.78
CA MET A 103 3.49 -5.21 -1.98
C MET A 103 2.77 -6.45 -2.56
N LEU A 104 3.36 -7.64 -2.49
CA LEU A 104 2.72 -8.86 -2.98
C LEU A 104 1.45 -9.20 -2.17
N ASP A 105 1.51 -9.02 -0.85
CA ASP A 105 0.38 -9.26 0.04
C ASP A 105 -0.76 -8.28 -0.24
N GLU A 106 -0.45 -6.99 -0.38
CA GLU A 106 -1.44 -5.98 -0.70
C GLU A 106 -2.04 -6.18 -2.11
N ILE A 107 -1.24 -6.64 -3.09
CA ILE A 107 -1.72 -7.03 -4.42
C ILE A 107 -2.67 -8.23 -4.34
N SER A 108 -2.37 -9.24 -3.52
CA SER A 108 -3.28 -10.37 -3.30
C SER A 108 -4.61 -9.90 -2.70
N ILE A 109 -4.58 -8.99 -1.73
CA ILE A 109 -5.79 -8.38 -1.15
C ILE A 109 -6.64 -7.67 -2.23
N LEU A 110 -6.02 -6.91 -3.14
CA LEU A 110 -6.76 -6.26 -4.24
C LEU A 110 -7.51 -7.28 -5.12
N LYS A 111 -6.88 -8.40 -5.42
CA LYS A 111 -7.41 -9.46 -6.29
C LYS A 111 -8.51 -10.28 -5.61
N GLU A 112 -8.29 -10.66 -4.36
CA GLU A 112 -9.02 -11.78 -3.74
C GLU A 112 -10.06 -11.34 -2.71
N ASN A 113 -9.86 -10.20 -2.04
CA ASN A 113 -10.78 -9.76 -1.01
C ASN A 113 -12.14 -9.36 -1.62
N LYS A 114 -13.22 -9.43 -0.85
CA LYS A 114 -14.57 -9.03 -1.32
C LYS A 114 -14.96 -7.63 -0.85
N GLU A 115 -14.34 -7.15 0.22
CA GLU A 115 -14.68 -5.87 0.85
C GLU A 115 -13.91 -4.72 0.22
N THR A 116 -14.63 -3.78 -0.40
CA THR A 116 -14.04 -2.59 -1.04
C THR A 116 -13.25 -1.74 -0.05
N ALA A 117 -13.66 -1.67 1.23
CA ALA A 117 -12.93 -0.91 2.25
C ALA A 117 -11.52 -1.48 2.49
N ILE A 118 -11.39 -2.81 2.54
CA ILE A 118 -10.11 -3.50 2.69
C ILE A 118 -9.24 -3.27 1.46
N LYS A 119 -9.80 -3.37 0.25
CA LYS A 119 -9.07 -3.08 -0.99
C LYS A 119 -8.57 -1.64 -1.08
N LYS A 120 -9.36 -0.67 -0.60
CA LYS A 120 -8.92 0.72 -0.50
C LYS A 120 -7.73 0.87 0.45
N ALA A 121 -7.77 0.20 1.60
CA ALA A 121 -6.65 0.20 2.55
C ALA A 121 -5.38 -0.38 1.91
N ALA A 122 -5.51 -1.51 1.20
CA ALA A 122 -4.40 -2.15 0.50
C ALA A 122 -3.79 -1.26 -0.59
N LEU A 123 -4.64 -0.56 -1.37
CA LEU A 123 -4.18 0.40 -2.36
C LEU A 123 -3.35 1.53 -1.72
N LEU A 124 -3.80 2.07 -0.58
CA LEU A 124 -3.09 3.14 0.11
C LEU A 124 -1.74 2.65 0.65
N LYS A 125 -1.66 1.42 1.16
CA LYS A 125 -0.39 0.80 1.57
C LYS A 125 0.55 0.56 0.39
N LEU A 126 0.04 0.10 -0.76
CA LEU A 126 0.84 -0.02 -1.98
C LEU A 126 1.48 1.32 -2.37
N GLN A 127 0.73 2.42 -2.28
CA GLN A 127 1.26 3.76 -2.54
C GLN A 127 2.36 4.14 -1.53
N ILE A 128 2.21 3.77 -0.26
CA ILE A 128 3.26 3.98 0.76
C ILE A 128 4.53 3.20 0.39
N TYR A 129 4.43 1.92 0.05
CA TYR A 129 5.57 1.11 -0.36
C TYR A 129 6.25 1.65 -1.63
N ILE A 130 5.48 2.08 -2.63
CA ILE A 130 6.03 2.68 -3.86
C ILE A 130 6.75 3.99 -3.54
N ASN A 131 6.18 4.84 -2.67
CA ASN A 131 6.84 6.06 -2.25
C ASN A 131 8.14 5.77 -1.49
N LYS A 132 8.15 4.76 -0.62
CA LYS A 132 9.35 4.31 0.09
C LYS A 132 10.40 3.76 -0.88
N TYR A 133 9.99 3.05 -1.92
CA TYR A 133 10.91 2.65 -2.98
C TYR A 133 11.63 3.85 -3.59
N PHE A 134 10.90 4.88 -4.04
CA PHE A 134 11.52 6.05 -4.66
C PHE A 134 12.35 6.91 -3.70
N GLN A 135 12.16 6.78 -2.39
CA GLN A 135 12.98 7.44 -1.37
C GLN A 135 14.31 6.74 -1.10
N TYR A 136 14.35 5.40 -1.22
CA TYR A 136 15.48 4.59 -0.76
C TYR A 136 16.22 3.86 -1.87
N PHE A 137 15.72 3.88 -3.11
CA PHE A 137 16.32 3.17 -4.23
C PHE A 137 16.45 4.08 -5.45
N THR A 138 17.53 3.87 -6.20
CA THR A 138 17.77 4.50 -7.50
C THR A 138 18.31 3.47 -8.48
N ILE A 139 18.29 3.80 -9.77
CA ILE A 139 18.89 2.96 -10.81
C ILE A 139 20.42 3.04 -10.77
N GLU A 140 21.09 1.91 -11.01
CA GLU A 140 22.53 1.82 -11.28
C GLU A 140 22.95 2.61 -12.53
#